data_AF-A0A7C3E4T2-F1
#
_entry.id   AF-A0A7C3E4T2-F1
#
_cell.length_a   1.000
_cell.length_b   1.000
_cell.length_c   1.000
_cell.angle_alpha   90.00
_cell.angle_beta   90.00
_cell.angle_gamma   90.00
#
_symmetry.space_group_name_H-M   'P 1'
#
loop_
_entity.id
_entity.type
_entity.pdbx_description
1 polymer ?
#
loop_
_entity_poly.entity_id
_entity_poly.type
_entity_poly.pdbx_seq_one_letter_code
_entity_poly.pdbx_strand_id
1 'polypeptide(L)'
;MKLLLAILGVLARKAVAATLLFLVLLLAVVAWNWARAQARLTQRVEEARLQINAARLEWRSARTELLGLERQLAQLRAAEPPWYRPVERVQWSARVAALEQAVQTSRAARDQAHAAWQGAVEELARIERQVDTTWTALLAAARRTGWQVLGIVALVLLGPPVWKAFWYYGLAALASARPPARILPAETPGELRPGPADKTLTISVTPERPLLARMDWVQQYSPALGKRTRFLFEWRSPFTSFAAGLAEMTELTVQAPAASGTVGLAAGDDPNAYLLALELEQHPGVVLKPGAVVAVSGAVTLRPRWHVGSLHHWIAGRVRHILFCGTGTVYVAGHGGLETCGVREPVVLEETLVLGYDARAAFATVRTETFWPYLRGRTSLFDYRFAGGHLAIRQTSAPAAARRGNPFVRAVDALLNGIGKLLGF
;
A
#
# COMPACT_ATOMS: atom_id res chain seq x y z
N MET A 1 13.44 -4.73 15.29
CA MET A 1 12.56 -3.73 14.63
C MET A 1 12.95 -3.33 13.20
N LYS A 2 14.25 -3.27 12.81
CA LYS A 2 14.68 -3.03 11.41
C LYS A 2 14.25 -4.14 10.46
N LEU A 3 14.38 -5.40 10.88
CA LEU A 3 13.96 -6.60 10.14
C LEU A 3 12.45 -6.62 9.84
N LEU A 4 11.63 -6.27 10.83
CA LEU A 4 10.16 -6.35 10.73
C LEU A 4 9.58 -5.36 9.71
N LEU A 5 10.19 -4.19 9.55
CA LEU A 5 9.81 -3.19 8.53
C LEU A 5 10.45 -3.43 7.16
N ALA A 6 11.59 -4.12 7.09
CA ALA A 6 12.11 -4.66 5.83
C ALA A 6 11.19 -5.79 5.31
N ILE A 7 10.74 -6.65 6.22
CA ILE A 7 9.72 -7.68 5.95
C ILE A 7 8.41 -7.03 5.52
N LEU A 8 7.95 -5.95 6.17
CA LEU A 8 6.73 -5.24 5.79
C LEU A 8 6.82 -4.57 4.41
N GLY A 9 7.96 -3.96 4.07
CA GLY A 9 8.19 -3.34 2.76
C GLY A 9 8.39 -4.35 1.62
N VAL A 10 8.91 -5.54 1.94
CA VAL A 10 8.95 -6.69 1.03
C VAL A 10 7.54 -7.28 0.89
N LEU A 11 6.76 -7.36 1.97
CA LEU A 11 5.37 -7.82 1.94
C LEU A 11 4.46 -6.89 1.13
N ALA A 12 4.61 -5.57 1.23
CA ALA A 12 3.83 -4.62 0.43
C ALA A 12 4.18 -4.69 -1.06
N ARG A 13 5.47 -4.81 -1.42
CA ARG A 13 5.88 -5.03 -2.82
C ARG A 13 5.45 -6.40 -3.34
N LYS A 14 5.50 -7.43 -2.50
CA LYS A 14 4.99 -8.77 -2.81
C LYS A 14 3.48 -8.79 -2.91
N ALA A 15 2.75 -7.99 -2.14
CA ALA A 15 1.31 -7.86 -2.22
C ALA A 15 0.91 -7.23 -3.56
N VAL A 16 1.47 -6.07 -3.91
CA VAL A 16 1.23 -5.45 -5.24
C VAL A 16 1.62 -6.38 -6.39
N ALA A 17 2.77 -7.05 -6.29
CA ALA A 17 3.19 -8.04 -7.28
C ALA A 17 2.25 -9.25 -7.33
N ALA A 18 1.73 -9.72 -6.20
CA ALA A 18 0.78 -10.82 -6.11
C ALA A 18 -0.60 -10.43 -6.64
N THR A 19 -1.06 -9.20 -6.43
CA THR A 19 -2.33 -8.70 -6.98
C THR A 19 -2.22 -8.52 -8.49
N LEU A 20 -1.09 -7.99 -8.99
CA LEU A 20 -0.82 -7.95 -10.42
C LEU A 20 -0.70 -9.35 -11.02
N LEU A 21 -0.01 -10.27 -10.36
CA LEU A 21 0.09 -11.67 -10.78
C LEU A 21 -1.28 -12.34 -10.79
N PHE A 22 -2.11 -12.10 -9.77
CA PHE A 22 -3.46 -12.63 -9.69
C PHE A 22 -4.35 -12.08 -10.80
N LEU A 23 -4.26 -10.78 -11.10
CA LEU A 23 -5.01 -10.16 -12.19
C LEU A 23 -4.55 -10.71 -13.56
N VAL A 24 -3.24 -10.89 -13.74
CA VAL A 24 -2.67 -11.53 -14.94
C VAL A 24 -3.10 -12.99 -15.05
N LEU A 25 -3.09 -13.74 -13.95
CA LEU A 25 -3.55 -15.13 -13.91
C LEU A 25 -5.04 -15.23 -14.20
N LEU A 26 -5.86 -14.34 -13.64
CA LEU A 26 -7.30 -14.27 -13.91
C LEU A 26 -7.54 -13.99 -15.40
N LEU A 27 -6.85 -12.99 -15.96
CA LEU A 27 -6.93 -12.68 -17.38
C LEU A 27 -6.44 -13.85 -18.25
N ALA A 28 -5.38 -14.54 -17.83
CA ALA A 28 -4.86 -15.72 -18.53
C ALA A 28 -5.85 -16.89 -18.48
N VAL A 29 -6.51 -17.15 -17.36
CA VAL A 29 -7.54 -18.19 -17.21
C VAL A 29 -8.75 -17.87 -18.09
N VAL A 30 -9.18 -16.61 -18.11
CA VAL A 30 -10.28 -16.16 -18.98
C VAL A 30 -9.90 -16.31 -20.45
N ALA A 31 -8.70 -15.88 -20.84
CA ALA A 31 -8.19 -16.02 -22.21
C ALA A 31 -8.03 -17.48 -22.62
N TRP A 32 -7.56 -18.34 -21.72
CA TRP A 32 -7.41 -19.78 -21.95
C TRP A 32 -8.75 -20.50 -22.13
N ASN A 33 -9.72 -20.20 -21.27
CA ASN A 33 -11.06 -20.76 -21.38
C ASN A 33 -11.74 -20.29 -22.68
N TRP A 34 -11.52 -19.03 -23.08
CA TRP A 34 -12.01 -18.50 -24.34
C TRP A 34 -11.35 -19.20 -25.54
N ALA A 35 -10.02 -19.36 -25.55
CA ALA A 35 -9.30 -20.05 -26.63
C ALA A 35 -9.76 -21.51 -26.77
N ARG A 36 -9.98 -22.21 -25.65
CA ARG A 36 -10.55 -23.58 -25.66
C ARG A 36 -11.98 -23.62 -26.18
N ALA A 37 -12.83 -22.66 -25.82
CA ALA A 37 -14.18 -22.58 -26.33
C ALA A 37 -14.18 -22.34 -27.86
N GLN A 38 -13.31 -21.47 -28.34
CA GLN A 38 -13.18 -21.18 -29.77
C GLN A 38 -12.69 -22.40 -30.56
N ALA A 39 -11.69 -23.13 -30.05
CA ALA A 39 -11.19 -24.35 -30.69
C ALA A 39 -12.28 -25.43 -30.81
N ARG A 40 -13.14 -25.58 -29.79
CA ARG A 40 -14.28 -26.52 -29.83
C ARG A 40 -15.34 -26.10 -30.84
N LEU A 41 -15.59 -24.80 -30.96
CA LEU A 41 -16.56 -24.27 -31.91
C LEU A 41 -16.08 -24.44 -33.36
N THR A 42 -14.79 -24.17 -33.63
CA THR A 42 -14.22 -24.39 -34.96
C THR A 42 -14.27 -25.87 -35.36
N GLN A 43 -13.95 -26.79 -34.44
CA GLN A 43 -14.08 -28.23 -34.68
C GLN A 43 -15.51 -28.63 -35.03
N ARG A 44 -16.51 -28.14 -34.29
CA ARG A 44 -17.93 -28.43 -34.58
C ARG A 44 -18.39 -27.90 -35.93
N VAL A 45 -17.91 -26.72 -36.34
CA VAL A 45 -18.21 -26.17 -37.67
C VAL A 45 -17.59 -27.02 -38.77
N GLU A 46 -16.36 -27.51 -38.58
CA GLU A 46 -15.70 -28.41 -39.53
C GLU A 46 -16.42 -29.76 -39.63
N GLU A 47 -16.80 -30.37 -38.51
CA GLU A 47 -17.58 -31.60 -38.45
C GLU A 47 -18.93 -31.45 -39.17
N ALA A 48 -19.67 -30.37 -38.90
CA ALA A 48 -20.93 -30.08 -39.56
C ALA A 48 -20.77 -29.89 -41.08
N ARG A 49 -19.68 -29.24 -41.53
CA ARG A 49 -19.36 -29.10 -42.96
C ARG A 49 -19.08 -30.45 -43.63
N LEU A 50 -18.38 -31.35 -42.94
CA LEU A 50 -18.14 -32.71 -43.45
C LEU A 50 -19.45 -33.49 -43.57
N GLN A 51 -20.34 -33.40 -42.57
CA GLN A 51 -21.66 -34.02 -42.60
C GLN A 51 -22.54 -33.50 -43.75
N ILE A 52 -22.56 -32.19 -43.99
CA ILE A 52 -23.27 -31.59 -45.12
C ILE A 52 -22.74 -32.13 -46.45
N ASN A 53 -21.42 -32.23 -46.59
CA ASN A 53 -20.81 -32.75 -47.81
C ASN A 53 -21.17 -34.22 -48.04
N ALA A 54 -21.16 -35.06 -47.00
CA ALA A 54 -21.58 -36.45 -47.07
C ALA A 54 -23.06 -36.58 -47.47
N ALA A 55 -23.96 -35.89 -46.77
CA ALA A 55 -25.40 -35.91 -47.06
C ALA A 55 -25.72 -35.39 -48.48
N ARG A 56 -24.96 -34.40 -48.96
CA ARG A 56 -25.08 -33.89 -50.33
C ARG A 56 -24.68 -34.93 -51.38
N LEU A 57 -23.65 -35.72 -51.12
CA LEU A 57 -23.23 -36.80 -52.02
C LEU A 57 -24.26 -37.92 -52.07
N GLU A 58 -24.81 -38.32 -50.92
CA GLU A 58 -25.88 -39.32 -50.82
C GLU A 58 -27.16 -38.88 -51.54
N TRP A 59 -27.56 -37.61 -51.38
CA TRP A 59 -28.70 -37.07 -52.12
C TRP A 59 -28.45 -37.07 -53.63
N ARG A 60 -27.23 -36.74 -54.07
CA ARG A 60 -26.86 -36.77 -55.48
C ARG A 60 -26.90 -38.20 -56.04
N SER A 61 -26.36 -39.19 -55.33
CA SER A 61 -26.37 -40.58 -55.78
C SER A 61 -27.79 -41.14 -55.88
N ALA A 62 -28.61 -40.93 -54.84
CA ALA A 62 -30.02 -41.35 -54.83
C ALA A 62 -30.82 -40.70 -55.97
N ARG A 63 -30.55 -39.41 -56.26
CA ARG A 63 -31.16 -38.71 -57.39
C ARG A 63 -30.73 -39.31 -58.73
N THR A 64 -29.45 -39.65 -58.91
CA THR A 64 -28.98 -40.26 -60.16
C THR A 64 -29.56 -41.65 -60.38
N GLU A 65 -29.68 -42.45 -59.32
CA GLU A 65 -30.28 -43.78 -59.35
C GLU A 65 -31.76 -43.70 -59.73
N LEU A 66 -32.53 -42.81 -59.10
CA LEU A 66 -33.92 -42.58 -59.41
C LEU A 66 -34.12 -42.20 -60.89
N LEU A 67 -33.31 -41.28 -61.42
CA LEU A 67 -33.38 -40.89 -62.82
C LEU A 67 -33.07 -42.05 -63.77
N GLY A 68 -32.17 -42.96 -63.37
CA GLY A 68 -31.88 -44.19 -64.10
C GLY A 68 -33.08 -45.13 -64.16
N LEU A 69 -33.72 -45.38 -63.02
CA LEU A 69 -34.91 -46.23 -62.91
C LEU A 69 -36.12 -45.64 -63.66
N GLU A 70 -36.34 -44.32 -63.58
CA GLU A 70 -37.42 -43.66 -64.30
C GLU A 70 -37.23 -43.74 -65.83
N ARG A 71 -35.99 -43.65 -66.32
CA ARG A 71 -35.67 -43.86 -67.74
C ARG A 71 -35.93 -45.31 -68.16
N GLN A 72 -35.51 -46.29 -67.36
CA GLN A 72 -35.78 -47.71 -67.62
C GLN A 72 -37.28 -47.99 -67.65
N LEU A 73 -38.05 -47.39 -66.74
CA LEU A 73 -39.50 -47.54 -66.69
C LEU A 73 -40.16 -46.93 -67.92
N ALA A 74 -39.72 -45.74 -68.35
CA ALA A 74 -40.20 -45.10 -69.56
C ALA A 74 -39.90 -45.95 -70.81
N GLN A 75 -38.70 -46.52 -70.92
CA GLN A 75 -38.32 -47.42 -72.01
C GLN A 75 -39.17 -48.70 -72.02
N LEU A 76 -39.39 -49.31 -70.85
CA LEU A 76 -40.19 -50.52 -70.71
C LEU A 76 -41.67 -50.27 -71.07
N ARG A 77 -42.22 -49.11 -70.69
CA ARG A 77 -43.57 -48.69 -71.06
C ARG A 77 -43.71 -48.39 -72.56
N ALA A 78 -42.68 -47.82 -73.19
CA ALA A 78 -42.67 -47.59 -74.63
C ALA A 78 -42.62 -48.90 -75.45
N ALA A 79 -42.05 -49.97 -74.88
CA ALA A 79 -41.98 -51.30 -75.48
C ALA A 79 -43.20 -52.18 -75.13
N GLU A 80 -44.40 -51.60 -75.02
CA GLU A 80 -45.62 -52.36 -74.67
C GLU A 80 -45.94 -53.43 -75.74
N PRO A 81 -46.09 -54.71 -75.35
CA PRO A 81 -46.49 -55.77 -76.27
C PRO A 81 -47.91 -55.55 -76.83
N PRO A 82 -48.18 -55.88 -78.10
CA PRO A 82 -49.52 -55.82 -78.66
C PRO A 82 -50.55 -56.68 -77.90
N TRP A 83 -51.81 -56.25 -77.90
CA TRP A 83 -52.89 -56.87 -77.13
C TRP A 83 -53.12 -58.37 -77.41
N TYR A 84 -52.73 -58.86 -78.59
CA TYR A 84 -52.91 -60.26 -79.02
C TYR A 84 -51.82 -61.23 -78.53
N ARG A 85 -50.86 -60.78 -77.70
CA ARG A 85 -49.82 -61.62 -77.09
C ARG A 85 -49.97 -61.70 -75.56
N PRO A 86 -50.92 -62.50 -75.05
CA PRO A 86 -51.32 -62.45 -73.64
C PRO A 86 -50.20 -62.83 -72.67
N VAL A 87 -49.37 -63.83 -73.01
CA VAL A 87 -48.26 -64.28 -72.13
C VAL A 87 -47.17 -63.21 -71.99
N GLU A 88 -46.77 -62.58 -73.11
CA GLU A 88 -45.79 -61.48 -73.11
C GLU A 88 -46.32 -60.27 -72.33
N ARG A 89 -47.64 -59.99 -72.43
CA ARG A 89 -48.27 -58.88 -71.71
C ARG A 89 -48.31 -59.09 -70.21
N VAL A 90 -48.59 -60.31 -69.74
CA VAL A 90 -48.53 -60.63 -68.30
C VAL A 90 -47.11 -60.48 -67.78
N GLN A 91 -46.10 -61.00 -68.48
CA GLN A 91 -44.69 -60.85 -68.11
C GLN A 91 -44.23 -59.39 -68.11
N TRP A 92 -44.66 -58.61 -69.12
CA TRP A 92 -44.42 -57.17 -69.18
C TRP A 92 -45.05 -56.45 -67.99
N SER A 93 -46.32 -56.73 -67.67
CA SER A 93 -47.03 -56.08 -66.55
C SER A 93 -46.37 -56.37 -65.20
N ALA A 94 -45.87 -57.60 -65.00
CA ALA A 94 -45.10 -57.95 -63.80
C ALA A 94 -43.78 -57.19 -63.72
N ARG A 95 -43.06 -57.01 -64.84
CA ARG A 95 -41.84 -56.20 -64.90
C ARG A 95 -42.10 -54.72 -64.66
N VAL A 96 -43.19 -54.18 -65.21
CA VAL A 96 -43.61 -52.80 -64.98
C VAL A 96 -43.94 -52.60 -63.50
N ALA A 97 -44.73 -53.47 -62.90
CA ALA A 97 -45.09 -53.39 -61.47
C ALA A 97 -43.85 -53.47 -60.56
N ALA A 98 -42.91 -54.38 -60.83
CA ALA A 98 -41.67 -54.51 -60.08
C ALA A 98 -40.80 -53.25 -60.19
N LEU A 99 -40.71 -52.67 -61.39
CA LEU A 99 -39.92 -51.45 -61.63
C LEU A 99 -40.60 -50.20 -61.07
N GLU A 100 -41.93 -50.13 -61.08
CA GLU A 100 -42.70 -49.09 -60.39
C GLU A 100 -42.45 -49.14 -58.88
N GLN A 101 -42.44 -50.32 -58.28
CA GLN A 101 -42.10 -50.49 -56.86
C GLN A 101 -40.66 -50.02 -56.59
N ALA A 102 -39.70 -50.36 -57.44
CA ALA A 102 -38.31 -49.89 -57.33
C ALA A 102 -38.17 -48.36 -57.48
N VAL A 103 -38.96 -47.74 -58.37
CA VAL A 103 -39.02 -46.28 -58.49
C VAL A 103 -39.58 -45.65 -57.22
N GLN A 104 -40.63 -46.22 -56.62
CA GLN A 104 -41.21 -45.68 -55.38
C GLN A 104 -40.25 -45.79 -54.19
N THR A 105 -39.54 -46.91 -54.04
CA THR A 105 -38.52 -47.05 -52.98
C THR A 105 -37.37 -46.08 -53.19
N SER A 106 -36.91 -45.90 -54.43
CA SER A 106 -35.86 -44.94 -54.77
C SER A 106 -36.30 -43.48 -54.56
N ARG A 107 -37.58 -43.14 -54.81
CA ARG A 107 -38.16 -41.82 -54.47
C ARG A 107 -38.14 -41.57 -52.96
N ALA A 108 -38.59 -42.55 -52.17
CA ALA A 108 -38.54 -42.45 -50.71
C ALA A 108 -37.09 -42.28 -50.20
N ALA A 109 -36.13 -43.02 -50.75
CA ALA A 109 -34.71 -42.89 -50.41
C ALA A 109 -34.14 -41.50 -50.77
N ARG A 110 -34.50 -40.95 -51.95
CA ARG A 110 -34.15 -39.58 -52.35
C ARG A 110 -34.69 -38.56 -51.36
N ASP A 111 -35.95 -38.70 -50.95
CA ASP A 111 -36.62 -37.77 -50.03
C ASP A 111 -36.01 -37.81 -48.64
N GLN A 112 -35.69 -38.99 -48.14
CA GLN A 112 -34.95 -39.16 -46.89
C GLN A 112 -33.56 -38.50 -46.95
N ALA A 113 -32.81 -38.72 -48.04
CA ALA A 113 -31.49 -38.11 -48.24
C ALA A 113 -31.58 -36.58 -48.37
N HIS A 114 -32.63 -36.06 -49.01
CA HIS A 114 -32.86 -34.62 -49.13
C HIS A 114 -33.19 -33.99 -47.77
N ALA A 115 -34.05 -34.62 -46.98
CA ALA A 115 -34.38 -34.18 -45.62
C ALA A 115 -33.15 -34.22 -44.69
N ALA A 116 -32.31 -35.25 -44.80
CA ALA A 116 -31.06 -35.34 -44.05
C ALA A 116 -30.09 -34.21 -44.42
N TRP A 117 -29.95 -33.89 -45.71
CA TRP A 117 -29.14 -32.76 -46.17
C TRP A 117 -29.68 -31.41 -45.66
N GLN A 118 -31.00 -31.19 -45.71
CA GLN A 118 -31.61 -29.96 -45.18
C GLN A 118 -31.39 -29.83 -43.66
N GLY A 119 -31.58 -30.92 -42.90
CA GLY A 119 -31.34 -30.93 -41.45
C GLY A 119 -29.89 -30.56 -41.09
N ALA A 120 -28.91 -31.07 -41.84
CA ALA A 120 -27.51 -30.74 -41.63
C ALA A 120 -27.19 -29.26 -41.93
N VAL A 121 -27.82 -28.66 -42.96
CA VAL A 121 -27.69 -27.22 -43.27
C VAL A 121 -28.29 -26.36 -42.17
N GLU A 122 -29.45 -26.72 -41.64
CA GLU A 122 -30.10 -26.01 -40.53
C GLU A 122 -29.32 -26.11 -39.22
N GLU A 123 -28.65 -27.24 -38.97
CA GLU A 123 -27.76 -27.42 -37.83
C GLU A 123 -26.53 -26.51 -37.91
N LEU A 124 -25.86 -26.44 -39.07
CA LEU A 124 -24.75 -25.51 -39.28
C LEU A 124 -25.19 -24.06 -39.06
N ALA A 125 -26.34 -23.65 -39.60
CA ALA A 125 -26.87 -22.30 -39.43
C ALA A 125 -27.22 -21.96 -37.96
N ARG A 126 -27.56 -22.97 -37.13
CA ARG A 126 -27.75 -22.80 -35.68
C ARG A 126 -26.42 -22.60 -34.96
N ILE A 127 -25.40 -23.39 -35.31
CA ILE A 127 -24.06 -23.28 -34.73
C ILE A 127 -23.44 -21.91 -35.07
N GLU A 128 -23.54 -21.46 -36.32
CA GLU A 128 -23.02 -20.15 -36.75
C GLU A 128 -23.70 -18.99 -35.99
N ARG A 129 -25.03 -19.03 -35.82
CA ARG A 129 -25.76 -18.04 -35.03
C ARG A 129 -25.35 -18.01 -33.55
N GLN A 130 -25.01 -19.15 -32.96
CA GLN A 130 -24.50 -19.20 -31.59
C GLN A 130 -23.11 -18.57 -31.44
N VAL A 131 -22.26 -18.70 -32.46
CA VAL A 131 -20.93 -18.06 -32.48
C VAL A 131 -21.07 -16.53 -32.53
N ASP A 132 -21.90 -16.01 -33.42
CA ASP A 132 -22.08 -14.56 -33.56
C ASP A 132 -22.69 -13.92 -32.32
N THR A 133 -23.66 -14.58 -31.69
CA THR A 133 -24.34 -14.08 -30.47
C THR A 133 -23.41 -14.08 -29.26
N THR A 134 -22.58 -15.10 -29.08
CA THR A 134 -21.61 -15.14 -27.97
C THR A 134 -20.50 -14.10 -28.14
N TRP A 135 -20.02 -13.89 -29.36
CA TRP A 135 -19.02 -12.87 -29.65
C TRP A 135 -19.52 -11.44 -29.42
N THR A 136 -20.73 -11.15 -29.91
CA THR A 136 -21.36 -9.83 -29.71
C THR A 136 -21.71 -9.57 -28.25
N ALA A 137 -22.19 -10.58 -27.51
CA ALA A 137 -22.44 -10.47 -26.07
C ALA A 137 -21.15 -10.22 -25.27
N LEU A 138 -20.05 -10.88 -25.63
CA LEU A 138 -18.75 -10.66 -25.00
C LEU A 138 -18.21 -9.25 -25.26
N LEU A 139 -18.26 -8.78 -26.51
CA LEU A 139 -17.85 -7.41 -26.86
C LEU A 139 -18.73 -6.37 -26.18
N ALA A 140 -20.04 -6.61 -26.06
CA ALA A 140 -20.95 -5.74 -25.34
C ALA A 140 -20.63 -5.71 -23.84
N ALA A 141 -20.36 -6.87 -23.22
CA ALA A 141 -19.95 -6.95 -21.82
C ALA A 141 -18.59 -6.26 -21.59
N ALA A 142 -17.63 -6.46 -22.49
CA ALA A 142 -16.31 -5.82 -22.42
C ALA A 142 -16.41 -4.29 -22.56
N ARG A 143 -17.27 -3.78 -23.45
CA ARG A 143 -17.51 -2.33 -23.57
C ARG A 143 -18.24 -1.75 -22.36
N ARG A 144 -19.19 -2.48 -21.79
CA ARG A 144 -19.97 -2.05 -20.62
C ARG A 144 -19.14 -2.03 -19.34
N THR A 145 -18.33 -3.06 -19.12
CA THR A 145 -17.58 -3.26 -17.87
C THR A 145 -16.12 -2.81 -17.98
N GLY A 146 -15.58 -2.67 -19.19
CA GLY A 146 -14.19 -2.30 -19.44
C GLY A 146 -13.80 -0.96 -18.83
N TRP A 147 -14.68 0.04 -18.88
CA TRP A 147 -14.46 1.33 -18.23
C TRP A 147 -14.39 1.23 -16.71
N GLN A 148 -15.16 0.31 -16.10
CA GLN A 148 -15.14 0.09 -14.65
C GLN A 148 -13.83 -0.58 -14.22
N VAL A 149 -13.39 -1.61 -14.97
CA VAL A 149 -12.12 -2.29 -14.71
C VAL A 149 -10.95 -1.33 -14.90
N LEU A 150 -10.95 -0.56 -15.98
CA LEU A 150 -9.93 0.46 -16.25
C LEU A 150 -9.91 1.54 -15.16
N GLY A 151 -11.09 1.97 -14.70
CA GLY A 151 -11.23 2.89 -13.57
C GLY A 151 -10.64 2.34 -12.28
N ILE A 152 -10.89 1.07 -11.94
CA ILE A 152 -10.32 0.41 -10.76
C ILE A 152 -8.80 0.28 -10.89
N VAL A 153 -8.29 -0.16 -12.05
CA VAL A 153 -6.84 -0.27 -12.29
C VAL A 153 -6.17 1.10 -12.19
N ALA A 154 -6.76 2.14 -12.78
CA ALA A 154 -6.27 3.50 -12.68
C ALA A 154 -6.30 4.01 -11.23
N LEU A 155 -7.36 3.75 -10.47
CA LEU A 155 -7.46 4.11 -9.06
C LEU A 155 -6.40 3.41 -8.21
N VAL A 156 -6.14 2.13 -8.45
CA VAL A 156 -5.11 1.37 -7.72
C VAL A 156 -3.71 1.88 -8.03
N LEU A 157 -3.42 2.18 -9.31
CA LEU A 157 -2.11 2.63 -9.74
C LEU A 157 -1.83 4.10 -9.38
N LEU A 158 -2.83 4.97 -9.58
CA LEU A 158 -2.71 6.42 -9.42
C LEU A 158 -3.20 6.91 -8.06
N GLY A 159 -3.96 6.12 -7.31
CA GLY A 159 -4.48 6.49 -5.99
C GLY A 159 -3.39 6.93 -5.02
N PRO A 160 -2.35 6.10 -4.75
CA PRO A 160 -1.26 6.49 -3.86
C PRO A 160 -0.51 7.77 -4.26
N PRO A 161 -0.07 7.97 -5.53
CA PRO A 161 0.60 9.21 -5.91
C PRO A 161 -0.34 10.43 -5.91
N VAL A 162 -1.61 10.29 -6.33
CA VAL A 162 -2.61 11.37 -6.28
C VAL A 162 -2.86 11.80 -4.84
N TRP A 163 -2.97 10.82 -3.93
CA TRP A 163 -3.14 11.13 -2.51
C TRP A 163 -1.93 11.85 -1.93
N LYS A 164 -0.70 11.38 -2.20
CA LYS A 164 0.52 12.10 -1.79
C LYS A 164 0.58 13.50 -2.40
N ALA A 165 0.17 13.68 -3.65
CA ALA A 165 0.07 15.00 -4.28
C ALA A 165 -0.95 15.89 -3.55
N PHE A 166 -2.11 15.35 -3.15
CA PHE A 166 -3.11 16.07 -2.35
C PHE A 166 -2.54 16.54 -1.00
N TRP A 167 -1.79 15.70 -0.28
CA TRP A 167 -1.15 16.11 0.97
C TRP A 167 -0.05 17.15 0.77
N TYR A 168 0.73 17.02 -0.31
CA TYR A 168 1.82 17.93 -0.62
C TYR A 168 1.35 19.31 -1.11
N TYR A 169 0.40 19.36 -2.04
CA TYR A 169 -0.09 20.60 -2.63
C TYR A 169 -1.28 21.19 -1.87
N GLY A 170 -2.07 20.36 -1.18
CA GLY A 170 -3.22 20.79 -0.38
C GLY A 170 -2.81 21.09 1.06
N LEU A 171 -2.64 20.04 1.87
CA LEU A 171 -2.45 20.25 3.32
C LEU A 171 -1.14 20.97 3.63
N ALA A 172 -0.03 20.60 2.99
CA ALA A 172 1.25 21.22 3.32
C ALA A 172 1.33 22.68 2.87
N ALA A 173 0.62 23.05 1.79
CA ALA A 173 0.44 24.46 1.42
C ALA A 173 -0.40 25.20 2.46
N LEU A 174 -1.52 24.61 2.90
CA LEU A 174 -2.38 25.19 3.94
C LEU A 174 -1.61 25.39 5.26
N ALA A 175 -0.79 24.41 5.65
CA ALA A 175 0.03 24.49 6.85
C ALA A 175 1.09 25.60 6.74
N SER A 176 1.74 25.72 5.58
CA SER A 176 2.79 26.73 5.36
C SER A 176 2.24 28.16 5.35
N ALA A 177 0.96 28.34 5.04
CA ALA A 177 0.28 29.63 5.05
C ALA A 177 -0.18 30.08 6.46
N ARG A 178 -0.14 29.20 7.46
CA ARG A 178 -0.55 29.54 8.84
C ARG A 178 0.57 30.24 9.60
N PRO A 179 0.22 31.15 10.53
CA PRO A 179 1.22 31.83 11.35
C PRO A 179 1.93 30.84 12.28
N PRO A 180 3.22 31.06 12.59
CA PRO A 180 3.98 30.19 13.49
C PRO A 180 3.29 30.03 14.85
N ALA A 181 3.29 28.79 15.36
CA ALA A 181 2.78 28.48 16.68
C ALA A 181 3.86 28.73 17.75
N ARG A 182 3.41 29.15 18.92
CA ARG A 182 4.24 29.30 20.13
C ARG A 182 3.59 28.52 21.27
N ILE A 183 4.40 27.86 22.08
CA ILE A 183 3.92 27.12 23.25
C ILE A 183 3.82 28.06 24.44
N LEU A 184 4.84 28.90 24.63
CA LEU A 184 4.90 29.94 25.64
C LEU A 184 5.09 31.33 25.00
N PRO A 185 4.66 32.42 25.68
CA PRO A 185 4.98 33.78 25.27
C PRO A 185 6.50 33.99 25.23
N ALA A 186 7.00 34.70 24.22
CA ALA A 186 8.45 34.90 24.04
C ALA A 186 9.11 35.72 25.17
N GLU A 187 8.36 36.62 25.79
CA GLU A 187 8.84 37.50 26.87
C GLU A 187 8.96 36.78 28.23
N THR A 188 8.58 35.50 28.31
CA THR A 188 8.65 34.77 29.58
C THR A 188 10.11 34.70 30.04
N PRO A 189 10.44 35.16 31.27
CA PRO A 189 11.82 35.23 31.74
C PRO A 189 12.43 33.84 31.94
N GLY A 190 13.76 33.77 31.89
CA GLY A 190 14.55 32.56 32.10
C GLY A 190 15.61 32.35 31.02
N GLU A 191 16.74 31.75 31.40
CA GLU A 191 17.87 31.52 30.51
C GLU A 191 18.07 30.04 30.20
N LEU A 192 18.53 29.76 28.97
CA LEU A 192 18.87 28.43 28.50
C LEU A 192 20.26 28.48 27.89
N ARG A 193 21.21 27.80 28.52
CA ARG A 193 22.62 27.78 28.11
C ARG A 193 23.00 26.36 27.67
N PRO A 194 23.23 26.13 26.37
CA PRO A 194 23.73 24.85 25.90
C PRO A 194 25.23 24.74 26.18
N GLY A 195 25.66 23.61 26.75
CA GLY A 195 27.06 23.24 26.87
C GLY A 195 27.65 22.71 25.56
N PRO A 196 28.92 22.26 25.57
CA PRO A 196 29.50 21.57 24.43
C PRO A 196 28.84 20.20 24.23
N ALA A 197 28.76 19.75 22.98
CA ALA A 197 28.36 18.40 22.62
C ALA A 197 29.56 17.45 22.68
N ASP A 198 29.46 16.38 23.45
CA ASP A 198 30.55 15.39 23.61
C ASP A 198 29.98 13.97 23.72
N LYS A 199 30.80 12.94 23.43
CA LYS A 199 30.40 11.54 23.57
C LYS A 199 30.33 11.09 25.02
N THR A 200 31.17 11.69 25.86
CA THR A 200 31.25 11.38 27.29
C THR A 200 31.16 12.67 28.10
N LEU A 201 30.31 12.69 29.11
CA LEU A 201 30.19 13.82 30.03
C LEU A 201 30.49 13.36 31.45
N THR A 202 31.45 14.02 32.11
CA THR A 202 31.72 13.84 33.53
C THR A 202 30.96 14.89 34.33
N ILE A 203 30.06 14.44 35.19
CA ILE A 203 29.17 15.28 35.97
C ILE A 203 29.56 15.20 37.44
N SER A 204 29.73 16.36 38.07
CA SER A 204 29.86 16.46 39.53
C SER A 204 28.48 16.42 40.18
N VAL A 205 28.26 15.43 41.03
CA VAL A 205 27.06 15.29 41.86
C VAL A 205 27.35 15.86 43.24
N THR A 206 26.52 16.81 43.66
CA THR A 206 26.56 17.42 45.01
C THR A 206 25.24 17.15 45.74
N PRO A 207 25.19 17.32 47.07
CA PRO A 207 23.94 17.17 47.84
C PRO A 207 22.81 18.08 47.35
N GLU A 208 23.13 19.28 46.86
CA GLU A 208 22.17 20.27 46.35
C GLU A 208 21.71 19.97 44.92
N ARG A 209 22.50 19.20 44.17
CA ARG A 209 22.24 18.84 42.77
C ARG A 209 22.33 17.32 42.60
N PRO A 210 21.34 16.57 43.13
CA PRO A 210 21.27 15.14 42.87
C PRO A 210 21.13 14.90 41.36
N LEU A 211 21.67 13.78 40.89
CA LEU A 211 21.63 13.40 39.48
C LEU A 211 20.65 12.24 39.31
N LEU A 212 19.64 12.44 38.47
CA LEU A 212 18.73 11.40 38.00
C LEU A 212 19.17 11.01 36.61
N ALA A 213 19.74 9.82 36.43
CA ALA A 213 20.22 9.35 35.14
C ALA A 213 19.63 7.99 34.78
N ARG A 214 19.43 7.73 33.50
CA ARG A 214 19.09 6.38 33.03
C ARG A 214 20.30 5.46 33.21
N MET A 215 20.10 4.28 33.78
CA MET A 215 21.19 3.39 34.17
C MET A 215 22.03 2.92 32.98
N ASP A 216 21.43 2.76 31.80
CA ASP A 216 22.09 2.38 30.54
C ASP A 216 23.14 3.39 30.04
N TRP A 217 23.10 4.63 30.56
CA TRP A 217 24.02 5.70 30.20
C TRP A 217 25.11 5.96 31.24
N VAL A 218 25.00 5.38 32.43
CA VAL A 218 25.98 5.57 33.51
C VAL A 218 27.10 4.56 33.33
N GLN A 219 28.26 5.00 32.84
CA GLN A 219 29.43 4.11 32.64
C GLN A 219 30.37 4.08 33.84
N GLN A 220 30.49 5.21 34.53
CA GLN A 220 31.38 5.35 35.68
C GLN A 220 30.70 6.15 36.78
N TYR A 221 30.94 5.80 38.03
CA TYR A 221 30.47 6.57 39.19
C TYR A 221 31.44 6.42 40.35
N SER A 222 31.53 7.45 41.19
CA SER A 222 32.33 7.41 42.41
C SER A 222 31.72 6.46 43.46
N PRO A 223 32.51 5.63 44.17
CA PRO A 223 32.01 4.70 45.18
C PRO A 223 31.23 5.34 46.34
N ALA A 224 31.49 6.63 46.62
CA ALA A 224 30.83 7.40 47.68
C ALA A 224 29.37 7.78 47.36
N LEU A 225 28.87 7.47 46.16
CA LEU A 225 27.51 7.81 45.74
C LEU A 225 26.51 6.74 46.17
N GLY A 226 25.47 7.17 46.87
CA GLY A 226 24.28 6.36 47.12
C GLY A 226 23.47 6.20 45.84
N LYS A 227 22.95 4.99 45.61
CA LYS A 227 22.10 4.67 44.46
C LYS A 227 20.69 4.33 44.91
N ARG A 228 19.70 4.91 44.25
CA ARG A 228 18.31 4.54 44.45
C ARG A 228 17.59 4.51 43.11
N THR A 229 16.88 3.43 42.84
CA THR A 229 16.01 3.36 41.65
C THR A 229 14.75 4.19 41.90
N ARG A 230 14.46 5.12 40.99
CA ARG A 230 13.18 5.81 40.86
C ARG A 230 12.46 5.33 39.61
N PHE A 231 11.44 4.51 39.80
CA PHE A 231 10.62 3.98 38.70
C PHE A 231 10.00 5.07 37.83
N LEU A 232 9.69 6.23 38.42
CA LEU A 232 9.18 7.40 37.72
C LEU A 232 9.88 8.65 38.24
N PHE A 233 10.15 9.60 37.35
CA PHE A 233 10.70 10.90 37.71
C PHE A 233 9.85 11.61 38.76
N GLU A 234 8.56 11.80 38.49
CA GLU A 234 7.60 12.35 39.43
C GLU A 234 6.39 11.42 39.59
N TRP A 235 6.18 10.91 40.80
CA TRP A 235 4.99 10.10 41.13
C TRP A 235 3.68 10.89 41.07
N ARG A 236 3.74 12.22 41.20
CA ARG A 236 2.58 13.10 41.03
C ARG A 236 2.10 13.15 39.57
N SER A 237 2.97 12.83 38.62
CA SER A 237 2.70 12.92 37.18
C SER A 237 3.16 11.67 36.43
N PRO A 238 2.62 10.48 36.75
CA PRO A 238 3.18 9.19 36.31
C PRO A 238 3.15 9.04 34.79
N PHE A 239 2.02 9.37 34.16
CA PHE A 239 1.88 9.33 32.70
C PHE A 239 2.79 10.35 31.99
N THR A 240 3.03 11.52 32.59
CA THR A 240 3.94 12.53 32.02
C THR A 240 5.38 12.04 32.09
N SER A 241 5.80 11.51 33.24
CA SER A 241 7.15 10.95 33.44
C SER A 241 7.42 9.81 32.47
N PHE A 242 6.48 8.86 32.35
CA PHE A 242 6.58 7.77 31.39
C PHE A 242 6.60 8.27 29.94
N ALA A 243 5.70 9.18 29.56
CA ALA A 243 5.64 9.73 28.21
C ALA A 243 6.86 10.59 27.84
N ALA A 244 7.60 11.13 28.81
CA ALA A 244 8.87 11.81 28.59
C ALA A 244 10.05 10.85 28.39
N GLY A 245 9.85 9.55 28.63
CA GLY A 245 10.93 8.54 28.66
C GLY A 245 11.74 8.57 29.95
N LEU A 246 11.19 9.12 31.04
CA LEU A 246 11.82 9.25 32.35
C LEU A 246 11.23 8.24 33.35
N ALA A 247 11.19 6.98 32.91
CA ALA A 247 10.88 5.84 33.75
C ALA A 247 12.17 5.07 34.06
N GLU A 248 12.19 4.36 35.19
CA GLU A 248 13.32 3.50 35.60
C GLU A 248 14.67 4.27 35.68
N MET A 249 14.62 5.48 36.25
CA MET A 249 15.80 6.31 36.46
C MET A 249 16.56 5.87 37.72
N THR A 250 17.87 6.04 37.72
CA THR A 250 18.71 5.87 38.92
C THR A 250 19.05 7.24 39.48
N GLU A 251 18.65 7.47 40.73
CA GLU A 251 19.02 8.62 41.53
C GLU A 251 20.39 8.37 42.17
N LEU A 252 21.31 9.29 41.89
CA LEU A 252 22.67 9.31 42.42
C LEU A 252 22.76 10.51 43.36
N THR A 253 22.98 10.23 44.64
CA THR A 253 23.04 11.24 45.69
C THR A 253 24.28 11.05 46.54
N VAL A 254 24.86 12.15 47.02
CA VAL A 254 25.92 12.10 48.02
C VAL A 254 25.30 12.15 49.42
N GLN A 255 25.69 11.22 50.30
CA GLN A 255 25.14 11.16 51.67
C GLN A 255 25.77 12.18 52.63
N ALA A 256 27.02 12.60 52.37
CA ALA A 256 27.74 13.54 53.22
C ALA A 256 27.61 15.00 52.70
N PRO A 257 27.27 15.99 53.55
CA PRO A 257 27.00 17.37 53.14
C PRO A 257 28.14 18.11 52.42
N ALA A 258 29.39 17.70 52.64
CA ALA A 258 30.59 18.32 52.05
C ALA A 258 31.26 17.47 50.97
N ALA A 259 30.70 16.30 50.63
CA ALA A 259 31.29 15.43 49.64
C ALA A 259 30.73 15.69 48.24
N SER A 260 31.57 15.52 47.23
CA SER A 260 31.19 15.52 45.82
C SER A 260 31.52 14.17 45.22
N GLY A 261 30.62 13.62 44.41
CA GLY A 261 30.89 12.45 43.59
C GLY A 261 30.99 12.85 42.12
N THR A 262 31.70 12.05 41.33
CA THR A 262 31.71 12.17 39.87
C THR A 262 30.97 11.01 39.23
N VAL A 263 30.25 11.30 38.14
CA VAL A 263 29.52 10.32 37.33
C VAL A 263 29.89 10.56 35.86
N GLY A 264 30.38 9.53 35.19
CA GLY A 264 30.62 9.54 33.75
C GLY A 264 29.41 9.01 33.00
N LEU A 265 28.79 9.86 32.18
CA LEU A 265 27.73 9.49 31.26
C LEU A 265 28.30 9.27 29.87
N ALA A 266 27.95 8.13 29.26
CA ALA A 266 28.17 7.84 27.85
C ALA A 266 27.23 6.71 27.41
N ALA A 267 26.93 6.62 26.12
CA ALA A 267 26.15 5.51 25.58
C ALA A 267 26.96 4.21 25.67
N GLY A 268 26.38 3.17 26.28
CA GLY A 268 27.04 1.86 26.39
C GLY A 268 26.99 1.05 25.09
N ASP A 269 26.01 1.29 24.24
CA ASP A 269 25.67 0.46 23.08
C ASP A 269 25.81 1.18 21.72
N ASP A 270 25.82 2.52 21.69
CA ASP A 270 25.91 3.32 20.47
C ASP A 270 27.14 4.26 20.44
N PRO A 271 28.20 3.94 19.68
CA PRO A 271 29.42 4.77 19.59
C PRO A 271 29.21 6.10 18.86
N ASN A 272 28.06 6.28 18.20
CA ASN A 272 27.68 7.50 17.50
C ASN A 272 26.71 8.36 18.32
N ALA A 273 26.41 8.00 19.55
CA ALA A 273 25.63 8.85 20.44
C ALA A 273 26.51 10.00 20.98
N TYR A 274 25.94 11.20 20.95
CA TYR A 274 26.49 12.41 21.57
C TYR A 274 25.56 12.89 22.65
N LEU A 275 26.12 13.51 23.67
CA LEU A 275 25.45 14.10 24.80
C LEU A 275 25.64 15.63 24.78
N LEU A 276 24.60 16.34 25.18
CA LEU A 276 24.58 17.79 25.33
C LEU A 276 23.99 18.13 26.69
N ALA A 277 24.70 18.94 27.47
CA ALA A 277 24.18 19.50 28.71
C ALA A 277 23.39 20.78 28.38
N LEU A 278 22.15 20.86 28.84
CA LEU A 278 21.32 22.07 28.75
C LEU A 278 21.17 22.62 30.15
N GLU A 279 21.80 23.75 30.44
CA GLU A 279 21.62 24.45 31.71
C GLU A 279 20.41 25.38 31.62
N LEU A 280 19.49 25.20 32.57
CA LEU A 280 18.26 25.96 32.72
C LEU A 280 18.41 26.84 33.96
N GLU A 281 18.18 28.14 33.80
CA GLU A 281 18.15 29.08 34.92
C GLU A 281 16.77 29.74 34.97
N GLN A 282 15.97 29.36 35.98
CA GLN A 282 14.59 29.79 36.15
C GLN A 282 13.77 29.65 34.85
N HIS A 283 14.08 28.63 34.05
CA HIS A 283 13.59 28.55 32.68
C HIS A 283 12.12 28.10 32.64
N PRO A 284 11.27 28.73 31.81
CA PRO A 284 9.83 28.48 31.86
C PRO A 284 9.42 27.19 31.14
N GLY A 285 10.29 26.63 30.30
CA GLY A 285 10.09 25.33 29.68
C GLY A 285 10.92 25.10 28.43
N VAL A 286 11.67 24.00 28.37
CA VAL A 286 12.22 23.46 27.11
C VAL A 286 11.43 22.23 26.69
N VAL A 287 11.12 22.13 25.40
CA VAL A 287 10.45 20.96 24.80
C VAL A 287 11.53 20.02 24.30
N LEU A 288 11.53 18.78 24.79
CA LEU A 288 12.47 17.75 24.36
C LEU A 288 11.72 16.53 23.84
N LYS A 289 12.29 15.82 22.88
CA LYS A 289 11.73 14.60 22.33
C LYS A 289 11.75 13.50 23.39
N PRO A 290 10.65 12.75 23.57
CA PRO A 290 10.61 11.59 24.45
C PRO A 290 11.76 10.63 24.17
N GLY A 291 12.51 10.27 25.22
CA GLY A 291 13.66 9.36 25.14
C GLY A 291 14.99 9.97 24.69
N ALA A 292 15.00 11.25 24.26
CA ALA A 292 16.26 11.97 24.06
C ALA A 292 16.87 12.42 25.40
N VAL A 293 16.09 12.50 26.48
CA VAL A 293 16.60 12.86 27.80
C VAL A 293 17.24 11.65 28.47
N VAL A 294 18.49 11.83 28.88
CA VAL A 294 19.30 10.78 29.51
C VAL A 294 19.44 10.99 31.00
N ALA A 295 19.64 12.24 31.41
CA ALA A 295 19.78 12.59 32.81
C ALA A 295 19.24 13.99 33.09
N VAL A 296 18.94 14.25 34.36
CA VAL A 296 18.47 15.52 34.88
C VAL A 296 19.15 15.76 36.22
N SER A 297 19.65 16.96 36.45
CA SER A 297 20.28 17.38 37.71
C SER A 297 19.67 18.70 38.20
N GLY A 298 19.46 18.81 39.51
CA GLY A 298 18.89 20.01 40.13
C GLY A 298 17.36 20.05 40.16
N ALA A 299 16.80 21.25 40.35
CA ALA A 299 15.38 21.49 40.60
C ALA A 299 14.58 21.67 39.29
N VAL A 300 14.60 20.64 38.44
CA VAL A 300 13.83 20.59 37.19
C VAL A 300 12.51 19.87 37.42
N THR A 301 11.42 20.44 36.91
CA THR A 301 10.05 19.92 37.03
C THR A 301 9.43 19.69 35.66
N LEU A 302 8.51 18.74 35.57
CA LEU A 302 7.79 18.45 34.32
C LEU A 302 6.42 19.13 34.30
N ARG A 303 6.13 19.88 33.22
CA ARG A 303 4.82 20.50 33.01
C ARG A 303 4.22 20.07 31.67
N PRO A 304 3.08 19.36 31.67
CA PRO A 304 2.37 19.07 30.42
C PRO A 304 1.60 20.30 29.94
N ARG A 305 1.60 20.55 28.63
CA ARG A 305 0.81 21.59 27.97
C ARG A 305 0.09 20.99 26.76
N TRP A 306 -1.21 21.27 26.65
CA TRP A 306 -2.06 20.80 25.57
C TRP A 306 -2.34 21.92 24.57
N HIS A 307 -2.17 21.61 23.28
CA HIS A 307 -2.38 22.56 22.20
C HIS A 307 -3.24 21.90 21.12
N VAL A 308 -4.56 22.03 21.27
CA VAL A 308 -5.56 21.49 20.33
C VAL A 308 -5.94 22.48 19.23
N GLY A 309 -5.70 23.78 19.43
CA GLY A 309 -6.16 24.84 18.53
C GLY A 309 -5.23 25.20 17.37
N SER A 310 -4.05 24.57 17.25
CA SER A 310 -3.10 24.90 16.18
C SER A 310 -2.78 23.69 15.31
N LEU A 311 -2.95 23.89 14.00
CA LEU A 311 -2.71 22.90 12.95
C LEU A 311 -1.26 22.39 12.99
N HIS A 312 -0.30 23.24 13.35
CA HIS A 312 1.12 22.86 13.43
C HIS A 312 1.35 21.74 14.46
N HIS A 313 0.66 21.77 15.60
CA HIS A 313 0.79 20.72 16.63
C HIS A 313 0.14 19.40 16.21
N TRP A 314 -0.98 19.47 15.49
CA TRP A 314 -1.64 18.30 14.90
C TRP A 314 -0.77 17.64 13.85
N ILE A 315 -0.21 18.44 12.93
CA ILE A 315 0.69 17.96 11.87
C ILE A 315 1.95 17.33 12.46
N ALA A 316 2.55 17.97 13.47
CA ALA A 316 3.69 17.42 14.20
C ALA A 316 3.36 16.12 14.99
N GLY A 317 2.08 15.74 15.10
CA GLY A 317 1.62 14.65 15.95
C GLY A 317 1.87 14.89 17.44
N ARG A 318 2.05 16.15 17.85
CA ARG A 318 2.43 16.58 19.20
C ARG A 318 1.40 17.57 19.75
N VAL A 319 0.19 17.07 19.99
CA VAL A 319 -0.89 17.85 20.64
C VAL A 319 -0.59 18.11 22.12
N ARG A 320 0.25 17.25 22.73
CA ARG A 320 0.74 17.40 24.10
C ARG A 320 2.25 17.61 24.11
N HIS A 321 2.69 18.72 24.68
CA HIS A 321 4.10 19.01 24.94
C HIS A 321 4.42 18.76 26.40
N ILE A 322 5.60 18.20 26.66
CA ILE A 322 6.13 18.05 28.01
C ILE A 322 7.28 19.03 28.14
N LEU A 323 7.14 19.97 29.07
CA LEU A 323 8.09 21.02 29.32
C LEU A 323 8.97 20.68 30.51
N PHE A 324 10.27 20.87 30.36
CA PHE A 324 11.25 20.85 31.46
C PHE A 324 11.46 22.28 31.95
N CYS A 325 11.04 22.54 33.19
CA CYS A 325 11.00 23.88 33.79
C CYS A 325 11.83 23.94 35.06
N GLY A 326 12.38 25.11 35.41
CA GLY A 326 13.08 25.33 36.68
C GLY A 326 14.56 25.63 36.51
N THR A 327 15.35 25.33 37.55
CA THR A 327 16.79 25.61 37.60
C THR A 327 17.56 24.31 37.78
N GLY A 328 18.43 23.98 36.82
CA GLY A 328 19.18 22.74 36.81
C GLY A 328 19.73 22.41 35.42
N THR A 329 20.20 21.19 35.23
CA THR A 329 20.78 20.74 33.95
C THR A 329 20.02 19.54 33.42
N VAL A 330 19.61 19.59 32.16
CA VAL A 330 19.01 18.46 31.44
C VAL A 330 20.01 17.95 30.41
N TYR A 331 20.36 16.67 30.49
CA TYR A 331 21.30 16.01 29.59
C TYR A 331 20.54 15.29 28.49
N VAL A 332 20.83 15.66 27.25
CA VAL A 332 20.13 15.18 26.05
C VAL A 332 21.09 14.39 25.18
N ALA A 333 20.63 13.25 24.68
CA ALA A 333 21.32 12.43 23.69
C ALA A 333 20.77 12.63 22.28
N GLY A 334 21.69 12.59 21.31
CA GLY A 334 21.39 12.55 19.88
C GLY A 334 22.37 11.67 19.12
N HIS A 335 22.10 11.43 17.84
CA HIS A 335 22.89 10.51 17.01
C HIS A 335 23.71 11.24 15.93
N GLY A 336 24.97 10.84 15.79
CA GLY A 336 25.96 11.37 14.84
C GLY A 336 26.64 12.67 15.30
N GLY A 337 25.88 13.57 15.91
CA GLY A 337 26.35 14.86 16.45
C GLY A 337 25.17 15.67 16.98
N LEU A 338 25.46 16.67 17.81
CA LEU A 338 24.47 17.58 18.39
C LEU A 338 24.87 19.02 18.12
N GLU A 339 23.92 19.80 17.62
CA GLU A 339 24.13 21.20 17.29
C GLU A 339 22.96 22.04 17.79
N THR A 340 23.27 23.29 18.11
CA THR A 340 22.27 24.28 18.47
C THR A 340 22.08 25.28 17.33
N CYS A 341 20.82 25.63 17.04
CA CYS A 341 20.44 26.48 15.93
C CYS A 341 19.32 27.44 16.37
N GLY A 342 18.95 28.41 15.52
CA GLY A 342 17.75 29.24 15.73
C GLY A 342 17.88 30.40 16.72
N VAL A 343 19.04 30.58 17.36
CA VAL A 343 19.24 31.66 18.35
C VAL A 343 19.22 33.04 17.69
N ARG A 344 19.90 33.20 16.55
CA ARG A 344 19.99 34.50 15.84
C ARG A 344 19.15 34.52 14.58
N GLU A 345 19.32 33.51 13.74
CA GLU A 345 18.72 33.45 12.41
C GLU A 345 17.59 32.43 12.33
N PRO A 346 16.61 32.65 11.45
CA PRO A 346 15.60 31.65 11.16
C PRO A 346 16.26 30.41 10.54
N VAL A 347 15.80 29.23 10.94
CA VAL A 347 16.34 27.96 10.46
C VAL A 347 15.22 27.00 10.08
N VAL A 348 15.42 26.25 9.00
CA VAL A 348 14.54 25.15 8.59
C VAL A 348 15.27 23.85 8.87
N LEU A 349 14.63 22.96 9.62
CA LEU A 349 15.19 21.68 10.06
C LEU A 349 14.23 20.56 9.68
N GLU A 350 14.76 19.43 9.22
CA GLU A 350 13.95 18.23 9.04
C GLU A 350 13.36 17.80 10.39
N GLU A 351 12.06 17.48 10.44
CA GLU A 351 11.33 17.09 11.66
C GLU A 351 12.04 15.95 12.43
N THR A 352 12.64 14.99 11.72
CA THR A 352 13.31 13.83 12.31
C THR A 352 14.62 14.18 13.02
N LEU A 353 15.24 15.30 12.67
CA LEU A 353 16.48 15.80 13.23
C LEU A 353 16.27 16.72 14.44
N VAL A 354 15.06 17.23 14.65
CA VAL A 354 14.76 18.09 15.80
C VAL A 354 14.64 17.22 17.07
N LEU A 355 15.54 17.44 18.02
CA LEU A 355 15.51 16.79 19.33
C LEU A 355 14.76 17.62 20.36
N GLY A 356 14.83 18.94 20.24
CA GLY A 356 14.16 19.83 21.18
C GLY A 356 14.29 21.28 20.79
N TYR A 357 13.57 22.14 21.49
CA TYR A 357 13.59 23.58 21.30
C TYR A 357 13.04 24.28 22.55
N ASP A 358 13.44 25.52 22.76
CA ASP A 358 12.87 26.39 23.78
C ASP A 358 11.37 26.59 23.50
N ALA A 359 10.50 26.41 24.49
CA ALA A 359 9.05 26.52 24.32
C ALA A 359 8.58 27.92 23.91
N ARG A 360 9.44 28.94 24.05
CA ARG A 360 9.22 30.31 23.57
C ARG A 360 9.46 30.47 22.06
N ALA A 361 10.17 29.52 21.45
CA ALA A 361 10.47 29.55 20.02
C ALA A 361 9.19 29.50 19.17
N ALA A 362 9.13 30.39 18.18
CA ALA A 362 8.07 30.37 17.18
C ALA A 362 8.39 29.29 16.14
N PHE A 363 7.61 28.21 16.14
CA PHE A 363 7.80 27.10 15.21
C PHE A 363 6.63 27.03 14.21
N ALA A 364 6.95 26.76 12.95
CA ALA A 364 5.97 26.50 11.90
C ALA A 364 6.33 25.23 11.15
N THR A 365 5.32 24.46 10.76
CA THR A 365 5.51 23.32 9.83
C THR A 365 5.46 23.85 8.41
N VAL A 366 6.57 23.73 7.68
CA VAL A 366 6.67 24.12 6.27
C VAL A 366 6.74 22.88 5.39
N ARG A 367 6.21 22.99 4.18
CA ARG A 367 6.30 21.93 3.17
C ARG A 367 7.77 21.71 2.79
N THR A 368 8.18 20.46 2.63
CA THR A 368 9.49 20.16 2.05
C THR A 368 9.63 20.72 0.63
N GLU A 369 10.82 21.18 0.27
CA GLU A 369 11.04 21.97 -0.96
C GLU A 369 10.67 21.21 -2.22
N THR A 370 10.94 19.90 -2.26
CA THR A 370 10.80 19.10 -3.48
C THR A 370 9.79 17.95 -3.31
N PHE A 371 8.86 17.85 -4.25
CA PHE A 371 7.82 16.80 -4.25
C PHE A 371 8.39 15.40 -4.49
N TRP A 372 9.37 15.27 -5.38
CA TRP A 372 9.83 13.96 -5.86
C TRP A 372 10.53 13.09 -4.78
N PRO A 373 11.39 13.66 -3.91
CA PRO A 373 11.93 12.90 -2.77
C PRO A 373 10.83 12.48 -1.78
N TYR A 374 9.82 13.32 -1.55
CA TYR A 374 8.67 12.99 -0.71
C TYR A 374 7.81 11.86 -1.32
N LEU A 375 7.52 11.94 -2.62
CA LEU A 375 6.74 10.92 -3.33
C LEU A 375 7.39 9.52 -3.18
N ARG A 376 8.73 9.47 -3.26
CA ARG A 376 9.54 8.25 -3.07
C ARG A 376 9.78 7.88 -1.60
N GLY A 377 9.29 8.65 -0.65
CA GLY A 377 9.43 8.40 0.79
C GLY A 377 10.87 8.57 1.30
N ARG A 378 11.67 9.44 0.66
CA ARG A 378 13.04 9.75 1.08
C ARG A 378 13.12 10.93 2.05
N THR A 379 12.16 11.85 1.98
CA THR A 379 12.04 13.00 2.86
C THR A 379 10.68 13.03 3.53
N SER A 380 10.59 13.71 4.68
CA SER A 380 9.33 14.03 5.33
C SER A 380 8.49 14.96 4.44
N LEU A 381 7.17 14.95 4.63
CA LEU A 381 6.27 15.95 4.03
C LEU A 381 6.54 17.35 4.61
N PHE A 382 6.87 17.39 5.90
CA PHE A 382 7.00 18.60 6.68
C PHE A 382 8.39 18.74 7.27
N ASP A 383 8.92 19.95 7.14
CA ASP A 383 10.09 20.44 7.84
C ASP A 383 9.65 21.47 8.89
N TYR A 384 10.45 21.66 9.92
CA TYR A 384 10.19 22.61 11.00
C TYR A 384 10.99 23.89 10.75
N ARG A 385 10.29 25.01 10.61
CA ARG A 385 10.88 26.35 10.52
C ARG A 385 10.80 27.03 11.88
N PHE A 386 11.94 27.46 12.40
CA PHE A 386 12.04 28.32 13.57
C PHE A 386 12.31 29.74 13.11
N ALA A 387 11.58 30.72 13.65
CA ALA A 387 11.65 32.12 13.19
C ALA A 387 12.91 32.88 13.65
N GLY A 388 13.78 32.27 14.47
CA GLY A 388 14.90 32.94 15.13
C GLY A 388 14.56 33.41 16.55
N GLY A 389 15.57 33.84 17.31
CA GLY A 389 15.46 34.41 18.65
C GLY A 389 15.51 33.43 19.82
N HIS A 390 15.29 32.14 19.58
CA HIS A 390 15.28 31.11 20.63
C HIS A 390 15.95 29.82 20.18
N LEU A 391 16.57 29.10 21.13
CA LEU A 391 17.36 27.90 20.85
C LEU A 391 16.49 26.75 20.32
N ALA A 392 16.94 26.13 19.23
CA ALA A 392 16.52 24.80 18.79
C ALA A 392 17.73 23.85 18.79
N ILE A 393 17.49 22.58 19.11
CA ILE A 393 18.51 21.54 19.22
C ILE A 393 18.25 20.51 18.12
N ARG A 394 19.27 20.30 17.29
CA ARG A 394 19.24 19.30 16.22
C ARG A 394 20.30 18.23 16.43
N GLN A 395 20.02 17.04 15.93
CA GLN A 395 21.03 16.02 15.70
C GLN A 395 21.49 16.04 14.24
N THR A 396 22.74 15.68 14.01
CA THR A 396 23.32 15.62 12.66
C THR A 396 22.71 14.48 11.84
N SER A 397 22.29 13.40 12.49
CA SER A 397 21.68 12.26 11.80
C SER A 397 20.54 11.65 12.60
N ALA A 398 19.42 11.35 11.94
CA ALA A 398 18.36 10.58 12.56
C ALA A 398 18.72 9.08 12.58
N PRO A 399 18.57 8.37 13.72
CA PRO A 399 18.76 6.94 13.77
C PRO A 399 17.80 6.26 12.78
N ALA A 400 18.22 5.15 12.17
CA ALA A 400 17.47 4.49 11.09
C ALA A 400 16.03 4.06 11.48
N ALA A 401 15.73 3.92 12.77
CA ALA A 401 14.37 3.71 13.28
C ALA A 401 13.50 4.98 13.25
N ALA A 402 14.10 6.16 13.46
CA ALA A 402 13.42 7.47 13.47
C ALA A 402 13.27 8.09 12.08
N ARG A 403 14.07 7.66 11.07
CA ARG A 403 13.83 8.03 9.65
C ARG A 403 12.50 7.50 9.09
N ARG A 404 11.85 6.57 9.79
CA ARG A 404 10.55 6.01 9.38
C ARG A 404 9.40 6.90 9.84
N GLY A 405 9.33 8.10 9.28
CA GLY A 405 8.13 8.96 9.17
C GLY A 405 7.47 9.44 10.47
N ASN A 406 6.83 10.59 10.38
CA ASN A 406 5.98 11.16 11.43
C ASN A 406 4.85 10.17 11.82
N PRO A 407 4.52 10.00 13.11
CA PRO A 407 3.41 9.15 13.58
C PRO A 407 2.07 9.43 12.88
N PHE A 408 1.79 10.68 12.54
CA PHE A 408 0.60 11.06 11.80
C PHE A 408 0.63 10.52 10.36
N VAL A 409 1.76 10.69 9.66
CA VAL A 409 1.98 10.11 8.32
C VAL A 409 1.92 8.59 8.39
N ARG A 410 2.41 7.97 9.47
CA ARG A 410 2.26 6.51 9.71
C ARG A 410 0.82 6.10 9.95
N ALA A 411 0.02 6.89 10.65
CA ALA A 411 -1.40 6.61 10.86
C ALA A 411 -2.19 6.73 9.55
N VAL A 412 -1.88 7.74 8.74
CA VAL A 412 -2.43 7.90 7.38
C VAL A 412 -1.97 6.76 6.47
N ASP A 413 -0.69 6.42 6.46
CA ASP A 413 -0.14 5.28 5.71
C ASP A 413 -0.72 3.95 6.21
N ALA A 414 -0.97 3.80 7.51
CA ALA A 414 -1.61 2.61 8.07
C ALA A 414 -3.10 2.54 7.71
N LEU A 415 -3.80 3.67 7.65
CA LEU A 415 -5.18 3.74 7.14
C LEU A 415 -5.20 3.40 5.64
N LEU A 416 -4.25 3.89 4.85
CA LEU A 416 -4.09 3.55 3.44
C LEU A 416 -3.81 2.05 3.24
N ASN A 417 -2.91 1.48 4.04
CA ASN A 417 -2.65 0.04 4.02
C ASN A 417 -3.82 -0.77 4.58
N GLY A 418 -4.63 -0.20 5.47
CA GLY A 418 -5.81 -0.84 6.05
C GLY A 418 -6.99 -0.89 5.08
N ILE A 419 -7.31 0.25 4.46
CA ILE A 419 -8.30 0.35 3.38
C ILE A 419 -7.84 -0.48 2.19
N GLY A 420 -6.55 -0.44 1.87
CA GLY A 420 -5.99 -1.31 0.85
C GLY A 420 -6.22 -2.77 1.19
N LYS A 421 -5.83 -3.25 2.37
CA LYS A 421 -6.04 -4.65 2.77
C LYS A 421 -7.50 -5.08 2.76
N LEU A 422 -8.43 -4.17 3.08
CA LEU A 422 -9.86 -4.43 3.07
C LEU A 422 -10.42 -4.49 1.63
N LEU A 423 -9.76 -3.83 0.68
CA LEU A 423 -10.05 -3.87 -0.76
C LEU A 423 -9.14 -4.83 -1.55
N GLY A 424 -8.27 -5.60 -0.86
CA GLY A 424 -7.38 -6.60 -1.47
C GLY A 424 -6.00 -6.12 -1.92
N PHE A 425 -5.48 -5.01 -1.38
CA PHE A 425 -4.11 -4.49 -1.61
C PHE A 425 -3.35 -4.07 -0.34
#